data_AF-A0A951JJN3-F1
#
_entry.id   AF-A0A951JJN3-F1
#
_cell.length_a   1.000
_cell.length_b   1.000
_cell.length_c   1.000
_cell.angle_alpha   90.00
_cell.angle_beta   90.00
_cell.angle_gamma   90.00
#
_symmetry.space_group_name_H-M   'P 1'
#
loop_
_entity.id
_entity.type
_entity.pdbx_description
1 polymer ?
#
loop_
_entity_poly.entity_id
_entity_poly.type
_entity_poly.pdbx_seq_one_letter_code
_entity_poly.pdbx_strand_id
1 'polypeptide(L)' 'MSQTFTDENLLTWEAFASGGRFGLSIRPKVIFHCLSDPSLRARFVEVQGDEADAEEMIHDPQVDRLRALLRDSKELE' A
#
# COMPACT_ATOMS: atom_id res chain seq x y z
N MET A 1 -0.22 0.41 -10.62
CA MET A 1 -1.71 0.24 -10.57
C MET A 1 -2.23 0.40 -9.12
N SER A 2 -3.55 0.56 -8.88
CA SER A 2 -4.13 0.68 -7.51
C SER A 2 -5.31 -0.27 -7.26
N GLN A 3 -5.50 -0.68 -6.00
CA GLN A 3 -6.62 -1.51 -5.54
C GLN A 3 -7.26 -0.88 -4.30
N THR A 4 -8.59 -0.85 -4.26
CA THR A 4 -9.34 -0.35 -3.10
C THR A 4 -9.85 -1.49 -2.23
N PHE A 5 -9.89 -1.27 -0.92
CA PHE A 5 -10.45 -2.22 0.04
C PHE A 5 -10.99 -1.52 1.29
N THR A 6 -11.87 -2.21 2.01
CA THR A 6 -12.39 -1.74 3.30
C THR A 6 -11.73 -2.50 4.45
N ASP A 7 -11.26 -1.75 5.44
CA ASP A 7 -10.65 -2.31 6.65
C ASP A 7 -11.71 -2.76 7.69
N GLU A 8 -11.25 -3.22 8.84
CA GLU A 8 -12.10 -3.65 9.96
C GLU A 8 -12.86 -2.49 10.64
N ASN A 9 -12.43 -1.24 10.44
CA ASN A 9 -13.06 -0.04 10.96
C ASN A 9 -14.05 0.61 9.96
N LEU A 10 -14.39 -0.09 8.88
CA LEU A 10 -15.25 0.41 7.81
C LEU A 10 -14.67 1.62 7.05
N LEU A 11 -13.35 1.81 7.11
CA LEU A 11 -12.63 2.82 6.33
C LEU A 11 -12.24 2.22 4.98
N THR A 12 -12.44 3.00 3.92
CA THR A 12 -12.03 2.64 2.56
C THR A 12 -10.64 3.17 2.29
N TRP A 13 -9.75 2.28 1.91
CA TRP A 13 -8.36 2.57 1.59
C TRP A 13 -8.08 2.26 0.11
N GLU A 14 -7.26 3.09 -0.51
CA GLU A 14 -6.62 2.82 -1.79
C GLU A 14 -5.17 2.41 -1.55
N ALA A 15 -4.81 1.21 -2.00
CA ALA A 15 -3.44 0.69 -2.02
C ALA A 15 -2.85 0.84 -3.42
N PHE A 16 -1.64 1.40 -3.54
CA PHE A 16 -0.92 1.48 -4.80
C PHE A 16 0.59 1.32 -4.59
N ALA A 17 1.25 0.71 -5.57
CA ALA A 17 2.69 0.53 -5.54
C ALA A 17 3.37 1.83 -5.95
N SER A 18 4.43 2.17 -5.24
CA SER A 18 5.34 3.25 -5.57
C SER A 18 6.75 2.67 -5.60
N GLY A 19 7.22 2.38 -6.80
CA GLY A 19 8.61 2.00 -7.06
C GLY A 19 9.46 3.24 -7.32
N GLY A 20 10.70 3.26 -6.83
CA GLY A 20 11.70 4.14 -7.41
C GLY A 20 11.92 3.74 -8.87
N ARG A 21 11.97 4.72 -9.78
CA ARG A 21 12.33 4.52 -11.20
C ARG A 21 13.46 3.48 -11.35
N PHE A 22 13.29 2.54 -12.28
CA PHE A 22 14.31 1.57 -12.70
C PHE A 22 15.73 2.18 -12.66
N GLY A 23 16.58 1.67 -11.76
CA GLY A 23 17.97 2.11 -11.60
C GLY A 23 18.28 2.99 -10.39
N LEU A 24 17.30 3.35 -9.55
CA LEU A 24 17.52 4.01 -8.27
C LEU A 24 17.32 3.04 -7.10
N SER A 25 18.23 3.04 -6.11
CA SER A 25 18.18 2.22 -4.88
C SER A 25 17.07 2.61 -3.90
N ILE A 26 15.92 3.07 -4.40
CA ILE A 26 14.76 3.38 -3.57
C ILE A 26 13.95 2.10 -3.48
N ARG A 27 13.88 1.53 -2.27
CA ARG A 27 13.08 0.34 -1.99
C ARG A 27 11.63 0.58 -2.47
N PRO A 28 11.02 -0.38 -3.18
CA PRO A 28 9.62 -0.26 -3.56
C PRO A 28 8.76 -0.18 -2.30
N LYS A 29 7.67 0.59 -2.37
CA LYS A 29 6.74 0.80 -1.26
C LYS A 29 5.33 0.55 -1.73
N VAL A 30 4.50 -0.02 -0.87
CA VAL A 30 3.04 0.02 -1.04
C VAL A 30 2.53 1.16 -0.19
N ILE A 31 1.78 2.08 -0.80
CA ILE A 31 1.19 3.24 -0.15
C ILE A 31 -0.31 2.98 0.02
N PHE A 32 -0.83 3.37 1.17
CA PHE A 32 -2.24 3.28 1.56
C PHE A 32 -2.77 4.69 1.81
N HIS A 33 -3.81 5.06 1.06
CA HIS A 33 -4.48 6.34 1.21
C HIS A 33 -5.93 6.12 1.64
N CYS A 34 -6.38 6.79 2.71
CA CYS A 34 -7.75 6.65 3.16
C CYS A 34 -8.67 7.53 2.30
N LEU A 35 -9.60 6.91 1.59
CA LEU A 35 -10.60 7.61 0.78
C LEU A 35 -11.81 8.06 1.60
N SER A 36 -12.16 7.30 2.66
CA SER A 36 -13.30 7.63 3.53
C SER A 36 -13.02 8.78 4.50
N ASP A 37 -11.76 8.99 4.87
CA ASP A 37 -11.34 10.03 5.81
C ASP A 37 -10.04 10.69 5.32
N PRO A 38 -10.12 11.85 4.66
CA PRO A 38 -8.94 12.55 4.15
C PRO A 38 -8.11 13.22 5.26
N SER A 39 -8.55 13.21 6.52
CA SER A 39 -7.74 13.69 7.64
C SER A 39 -6.68 12.69 8.10
N LEU A 40 -6.86 11.41 7.73
CA LEU A 40 -5.88 10.37 8.01
C LEU A 40 -4.68 10.52 7.07
N ARG A 41 -3.48 10.49 7.66
CA ARG A 41 -2.25 10.49 6.88
C ARG A 41 -2.14 9.23 6.04
N ALA A 42 -1.58 9.37 4.84
CA ALA A 42 -1.20 8.24 4.04
C ALA A 42 -0.21 7.36 4.82
N ARG A 43 -0.28 6.05 4.62
CA ARG A 43 0.59 5.08 5.26
C ARG A 43 1.38 4.34 4.19
N PHE A 44 2.53 3.78 4.53
CA PHE A 44 3.34 3.00 3.60
C PHE A 44 4.00 1.81 4.28
N VAL A 45 4.27 0.77 3.48
CA VAL A 45 5.11 -0.36 3.87
C VAL A 45 6.20 -0.53 2.82
N GLU A 46 7.43 -0.73 3.29
CA GLU A 46 8.54 -1.07 2.39
C GLU A 46 8.46 -2.55 2.04
N VAL A 47 8.59 -2.84 0.76
CA VAL A 47 8.61 -4.21 0.24
C VAL A 47 10.03 -4.57 -0.12
N GLN A 48 10.40 -5.84 0.10
CA GLN A 48 11.63 -6.37 -0.47
C GLN A 48 11.35 -6.78 -1.92
N GLY A 49 12.27 -6.46 -2.83
CA GLY A 49 12.13 -6.79 -4.26
C GLY A 49 12.15 -5.55 -5.14
N ASP A 50 11.50 -5.65 -6.30
CA ASP A 50 11.30 -4.58 -7.25
C ASP A 50 9.83 -4.08 -7.29
N GLU A 51 9.53 -3.16 -8.19
CA GLU A 51 8.19 -2.59 -8.32
C GLU A 51 7.14 -3.63 -8.75
N ALA A 52 7.53 -4.64 -9.53
CA ALA A 52 6.62 -5.69 -9.98
C ALA A 52 6.21 -6.59 -8.80
N ASP A 53 7.13 -6.89 -7.89
CA ASP A 53 6.82 -7.60 -6.64
C ASP A 53 5.79 -6.82 -5.80
N ALA A 54 5.94 -5.50 -5.70
CA ALA A 54 5.01 -4.64 -4.97
C ALA A 54 3.63 -4.57 -5.64
N GLU A 55 3.57 -4.54 -6.98
CA GLU A 55 2.31 -4.58 -7.72
C GLU A 55 1.59 -5.92 -7.57
N GLU A 56 2.32 -7.04 -7.63
CA GLU A 56 1.75 -8.37 -7.41
C GLU A 56 1.14 -8.51 -6.01
N MET A 57 1.79 -7.93 -5.00
CA MET A 57 1.28 -7.93 -3.63
C MET A 57 -0.01 -7.12 -3.46
N ILE A 58 -0.24 -6.12 -4.30
CA ILE A 58 -1.47 -5.33 -4.27
C ILE A 58 -2.59 -6.09 -4.95
N HIS A 59 -2.31 -6.76 -6.06
CA HIS A 59 -3.29 -7.46 -6.89
C HIS A 59 -3.71 -8.84 -6.34
N ASP A 60 -3.40 -9.13 -5.07
CA ASP A 60 -3.88 -10.34 -4.42
C ASP A 60 -5.42 -10.23 -4.26
N PRO A 61 -6.21 -11.17 -4.82
CA PRO A 61 -7.66 -11.16 -4.67
C PRO A 61 -8.10 -11.30 -3.20
N GLN A 62 -7.20 -11.70 -2.30
CA GLN A 62 -7.44 -11.78 -0.88
C GLN A 62 -7.15 -10.44 -0.19
N VAL A 63 -8.22 -9.69 0.06
CA VAL A 63 -8.21 -8.42 0.83
C VAL A 63 -7.49 -8.55 2.19
N ASP A 64 -7.46 -9.73 2.78
CA ASP A 64 -6.80 -9.99 4.07
C ASP A 64 -5.29 -9.71 4.04
N ARG A 65 -4.64 -9.89 2.89
CA ARG A 65 -3.22 -9.55 2.73
C ARG A 65 -3.00 -8.04 2.75
N LEU A 66 -3.84 -7.26 2.05
CA LEU A 66 -3.80 -5.79 2.09
C LEU A 66 -4.06 -5.26 3.50
N ARG A 67 -4.99 -5.88 4.24
CA ARG A 67 -5.22 -5.54 5.65
C ARG A 67 -4.01 -5.82 6.53
N ALA A 68 -3.35 -6.96 6.35
CA ALA A 68 -2.12 -7.28 7.08
C ALA A 68 -1.02 -6.24 6.81
N LEU A 69 -0.81 -5.88 5.53
CA LEU A 69 0.15 -4.85 5.14
C LEU A 69 -0.19 -3.47 5.70
N LEU A 70 -1.48 -3.10 5.74
CA LEU A 70 -1.94 -1.86 6.36
C LEU A 70 -1.64 -1.84 7.86
N ARG A 71 -1.79 -2.96 8.57
CA ARG A 71 -1.44 -3.05 10.00
C ARG A 71 0.05 -2.87 10.25
N ASP A 72 0.91 -3.40 9.38
CA ASP A 72 2.36 -3.26 9.47
C ASP A 72 2.89 -1.93 8.88
N SER A 73 2.01 -1.14 8.25
CA SER A 73 2.38 0.13 7.61
C SER A 73 2.70 1.24 8.61
N LYS A 74 3.59 2.14 8.20
CA LYS A 74 3.98 3.34 8.94
C LYS A 74 3.36 4.59 8.31
N GLU A 75 3.07 5.61 9.10
CA GLU A 75 2.61 6.89 8.56
C GLU A 75 3.70 7.52 7.67
N LEU A 76 3.28 8.09 6.55
CA LEU A 76 4.13 8.89 5.68
C LEU A 76 4.35 10.25 6.36
N GLU A 77 5.61 10.55 6.71
CA GLU A 77 6.00 11.80 7.40
C GLU A 77 5.74 13.07 6.58
#